data_AF-A0A392SH22-F1
#
_entry.id   AF-A0A392SH22-F1
#
_cell.length_a   1.000
_cell.length_b   1.000
_cell.length_c   1.000
_cell.angle_alpha   90.00
_cell.angle_beta   90.00
_cell.angle_gamma   90.00
#
_symmetry.space_group_name_H-M   'P 1'
#
loop_
_entity.id
_entity.type
_entity.pdbx_description
1 polymer ?
#
loop_
_entity_poly.entity_id
_entity_poly.type
_entity_poly.pdbx_seq_one_letter_code
_entity_poly.pdbx_strand_id
1 'polypeptide(L)'
;QGVNEEEEEDQGLHEVMEEIDCFDGSTLPTQPQQGSGDDWPYTHSEHELASLFHNLDINSHFRLPNVYYNTQGVMYSEAMTYRQQFPPAPFYPRFPSPEAWTEY
;
A
#
# COMPACT_ATOMS: atom_id res chain seq x y z
N GLN A 1 -39.17 19.57 37.31
CA GLN A 1 -39.24 19.27 35.86
C GLN A 1 -37.80 19.12 35.40
N GLY A 2 -37.26 17.89 35.47
CA GLY A 2 -35.97 17.55 34.87
C GLY A 2 -36.29 17.06 33.47
N VAL A 3 -36.00 17.89 32.47
CA VAL A 3 -36.25 17.56 31.07
C VAL A 3 -35.05 16.74 30.61
N ASN A 4 -35.26 15.41 30.52
CA ASN A 4 -34.72 14.51 29.52
C ASN A 4 -33.35 14.87 28.89
N GLU A 5 -32.29 14.92 29.69
CA GLU A 5 -30.91 15.00 29.16
C GLU A 5 -30.45 13.63 28.61
N GLU A 6 -31.05 12.52 29.06
CA GLU A 6 -30.72 11.16 28.58
C GLU A 6 -31.27 10.86 27.17
N GLU A 7 -32.40 11.45 26.76
CA GLU A 7 -32.97 11.24 25.42
C GLU A 7 -32.21 11.98 24.31
N GLU A 8 -31.54 13.10 24.62
CA GLU A 8 -30.71 13.82 23.63
C GLU A 8 -29.36 13.12 23.40
N GLU A 9 -28.76 12.52 24.42
CA GLU A 9 -27.55 11.69 24.24
C GLU A 9 -27.83 10.44 23.41
N ASP A 10 -29.00 9.80 23.61
CA ASP A 10 -29.42 8.63 22.82
C ASP A 10 -29.69 8.99 21.35
N GLN A 11 -30.27 10.18 21.10
CA GLN A 11 -30.44 10.73 19.74
C GLN A 11 -29.09 11.07 19.09
N GLY A 12 -28.16 11.68 19.83
CA GLY A 12 -26.81 11.96 19.34
C GLY A 12 -26.00 10.68 19.05
N LEU A 13 -26.15 9.66 19.89
CA LEU A 13 -25.57 8.33 19.65
C LEU A 13 -26.19 7.65 18.44
N HIS A 14 -27.51 7.79 18.24
CA HIS A 14 -28.20 7.25 17.08
C HIS A 14 -27.74 7.91 15.77
N GLU A 15 -27.61 9.24 15.73
CA GLU A 15 -27.06 9.97 14.59
C GLU A 15 -25.62 9.55 14.28
N VAL A 16 -24.78 9.36 15.30
CA VAL A 16 -23.40 8.87 15.14
C VAL A 16 -23.36 7.43 14.64
N MET A 17 -24.26 6.56 15.11
CA MET A 17 -24.37 5.18 14.62
C MET A 17 -24.83 5.13 13.17
N GLU A 18 -25.77 6.00 12.76
CA GLU A 18 -26.20 6.14 11.36
C GLU A 18 -25.09 6.71 10.46
N GLU A 19 -24.30 7.66 10.95
CA GLU A 19 -23.13 8.19 10.23
C GLU A 19 -22.04 7.11 10.07
N ILE A 20 -21.83 6.24 11.06
CA ILE A 20 -20.87 5.13 10.95
C ILE A 20 -21.38 4.06 9.97
N ASP A 21 -22.68 3.74 10.00
CA ASP A 21 -23.29 2.74 9.10
C ASP A 21 -23.32 3.20 7.63
N CYS A 22 -23.18 4.51 7.38
CA CYS A 22 -23.04 5.06 6.02
C CYS A 22 -21.70 4.70 5.35
N PHE A 23 -20.68 4.33 6.15
CA PHE A 23 -19.44 3.75 5.65
C PHE A 23 -19.61 2.24 5.46
N ASP A 24 -20.34 1.86 4.41
CA ASP A 24 -20.27 0.50 3.88
C ASP A 24 -18.80 0.14 3.62
N GLY A 25 -18.41 -1.11 3.85
CA GLY A 25 -17.03 -1.59 3.68
C GLY A 25 -16.42 -1.39 2.28
N SER A 26 -17.19 -0.82 1.34
CA SER A 26 -16.75 -0.31 0.05
C SER A 26 -16.05 1.05 0.08
N THR A 27 -16.18 1.86 1.15
CA THR A 27 -15.44 3.12 1.33
C THR A 27 -14.07 2.93 1.99
N LEU A 28 -13.86 1.79 2.66
CA LEU A 28 -12.50 1.34 2.94
C LEU A 28 -11.86 1.14 1.57
N PRO A 29 -10.69 1.73 1.28
CA PRO A 29 -9.96 1.35 0.08
C PRO A 29 -9.91 -0.17 0.12
N THR A 30 -10.54 -0.80 -0.86
CA THR A 30 -10.40 -2.23 -1.08
C THR A 30 -8.95 -2.37 -1.49
N GLN A 31 -8.06 -2.41 -0.50
CA GLN A 31 -6.76 -3.00 -0.71
C GLN A 31 -7.14 -4.36 -1.27
N PRO A 32 -6.75 -4.70 -2.51
CA PRO A 32 -7.01 -6.01 -3.03
C PRO A 32 -6.32 -6.96 -2.07
N GLN A 33 -7.09 -7.50 -1.13
CA GLN A 33 -6.66 -8.59 -0.29
C GLN A 33 -6.60 -9.70 -1.31
N GLN A 34 -5.41 -9.95 -1.84
CA GLN A 34 -5.17 -10.95 -2.86
C GLN A 34 -5.55 -12.30 -2.26
N GLY A 35 -6.84 -12.62 -2.32
CA GLY A 35 -7.28 -13.98 -2.50
C GLY A 35 -6.74 -14.37 -3.86
N SER A 36 -5.68 -15.18 -3.85
CA SER A 36 -5.21 -16.04 -4.92
C SER A 36 -5.99 -15.89 -6.22
N GLY A 37 -5.76 -14.79 -6.96
CA GLY A 37 -6.26 -14.63 -8.31
C GLY A 37 -5.38 -15.51 -9.18
N ASP A 38 -5.99 -16.41 -9.94
CA ASP A 38 -5.40 -17.53 -10.69
C ASP A 38 -4.22 -17.21 -11.66
N ASP A 39 -3.72 -15.98 -11.69
CA ASP A 39 -2.72 -15.47 -12.63
C ASP A 39 -1.45 -14.87 -11.96
N TRP A 40 -1.32 -14.95 -10.62
CA TRP A 40 -0.10 -14.52 -9.93
C TRP A 40 0.96 -15.63 -9.97
N PRO A 41 2.09 -15.46 -10.69
CA PRO A 41 3.02 -16.55 -10.96
C PRO A 41 4.03 -16.80 -9.82
N TYR A 42 3.92 -16.08 -8.70
CA TYR A 42 4.89 -16.11 -7.60
C TYR A 42 4.29 -16.77 -6.35
N THR A 43 5.17 -17.42 -5.59
CA THR A 43 4.81 -18.09 -4.33
C THR A 43 4.61 -17.14 -3.16
N HIS A 44 5.21 -15.94 -3.22
CA HIS A 44 5.04 -14.87 -2.24
C HIS A 44 3.94 -13.90 -2.68
N SER A 45 3.25 -13.28 -1.73
CA SER A 45 2.24 -12.26 -2.02
C SER A 45 2.86 -11.01 -2.67
N GLU A 46 2.05 -10.23 -3.40
CA GLU A 46 2.49 -8.95 -3.95
C GLU A 46 3.00 -8.03 -2.84
N HIS A 47 2.34 -8.01 -1.68
CA HIS A 47 2.77 -7.21 -0.53
C HIS A 47 4.18 -7.61 -0.07
N GLU A 48 4.48 -8.89 0.05
CA GLU A 48 5.79 -9.38 0.47
C GLU A 48 6.88 -8.94 -0.51
N LEU A 49 6.63 -9.06 -1.82
CA LEU A 49 7.56 -8.58 -2.85
C LEU A 49 7.69 -7.05 -2.84
N ALA A 50 6.59 -6.31 -2.71
CA ALA A 50 6.57 -4.85 -2.63
C ALA A 50 7.38 -4.33 -1.44
N SER A 51 7.26 -4.99 -0.29
CA SER A 51 8.04 -4.66 0.91
C SER A 51 9.53 -4.91 0.68
N LEU A 52 9.90 -6.01 0.03
CA LEU A 52 11.29 -6.29 -0.33
C LEU A 52 11.83 -5.25 -1.32
N PHE A 53 11.05 -4.88 -2.35
CA PHE A 53 11.44 -3.85 -3.31
C PHE A 53 11.69 -2.49 -2.66
N HIS A 54 10.78 -2.06 -1.79
CA HIS A 54 10.93 -0.82 -1.06
C HIS A 54 12.26 -0.76 -0.29
N ASN A 55 12.59 -1.84 0.42
CA ASN A 55 13.86 -1.94 1.13
C ASN A 55 15.06 -1.95 0.18
N LEU A 56 14.98 -2.68 -0.94
CA LEU A 56 16.06 -2.74 -1.93
C LEU A 56 16.34 -1.37 -2.56
N ASP A 57 15.29 -0.62 -2.89
CA ASP A 57 15.41 0.71 -3.51
C ASP A 57 16.03 1.72 -2.55
N ILE A 58 15.58 1.74 -1.29
CA ILE A 58 16.19 2.57 -0.24
C ILE A 58 17.66 2.21 -0.06
N ASN A 59 17.98 0.92 0.07
CA ASN A 59 19.35 0.47 0.31
C ASN A 59 20.28 0.75 -0.87
N SER A 60 19.81 0.57 -2.11
CA SER A 60 20.56 0.91 -3.30
C SER A 60 20.83 2.41 -3.40
N HIS A 61 19.85 3.24 -3.04
CA HIS A 61 19.93 4.68 -3.16
C HIS A 61 20.83 5.32 -2.09
N PHE A 62 20.60 4.97 -0.84
CA PHE A 62 21.29 5.57 0.31
C PHE A 62 22.55 4.81 0.72
N ARG A 63 22.83 3.65 0.09
CA ARG A 63 23.97 2.76 0.42
C ARG A 63 24.03 2.47 1.91
N LEU A 64 22.89 2.12 2.50
CA LEU A 64 22.80 1.86 3.93
C LEU A 64 23.71 0.67 4.29
N PRO A 65 24.66 0.83 5.23
CA PRO A 65 25.53 -0.26 5.63
C PRO A 65 24.74 -1.30 6.45
N ASN A 66 25.13 -2.58 6.30
CA ASN A 66 24.65 -3.72 7.11
C ASN A 66 23.27 -4.30 6.78
N VAL A 67 22.72 -4.09 5.58
CA VAL A 67 21.55 -4.85 5.13
C VAL A 67 21.99 -6.08 4.35
N TYR A 68 21.58 -7.25 4.83
CA TYR A 68 21.91 -8.54 4.22
C TYR A 68 20.64 -9.20 3.70
N TYR A 69 20.64 -9.55 2.42
CA TYR A 69 19.57 -10.30 1.79
C TYR A 69 20.01 -11.72 1.51
N ASN A 70 19.11 -12.68 1.69
CA ASN A 70 19.35 -14.02 1.21
C ASN A 70 19.17 -14.07 -0.31
N THR A 71 20.26 -13.80 -1.04
CA THR A 71 20.27 -13.76 -2.52
C THR A 71 20.07 -15.15 -3.16
N GLN A 72 20.15 -16.23 -2.37
CA GLN A 72 19.90 -17.60 -2.80
C GLN A 72 18.47 -18.07 -2.51
N GLY A 73 17.68 -17.26 -1.79
CA GLY A 73 16.31 -17.59 -1.41
C GLY A 73 15.30 -17.39 -2.56
N VAL A 74 14.21 -18.16 -2.52
CA VAL A 74 13.13 -18.09 -3.52
C VAL A 74 12.55 -16.68 -3.60
N MET A 75 12.26 -16.04 -2.47
CA MET A 75 11.75 -14.66 -2.41
C MET A 75 12.62 -13.67 -3.18
N TYR A 76 13.96 -13.76 -3.01
CA TYR A 76 14.87 -12.87 -3.72
C TYR A 76 14.90 -13.15 -5.22
N SER A 77 14.89 -14.43 -5.61
CA SER A 77 14.86 -14.81 -7.02
C SER A 77 13.56 -14.39 -7.73
N GLU A 78 12.41 -14.53 -7.08
CA GLU A 78 11.12 -14.08 -7.58
C GLU A 78 11.09 -12.55 -7.70
N ALA A 79 11.56 -11.85 -6.66
CA ALA A 79 11.69 -10.40 -6.68
C ALA A 79 12.57 -9.91 -7.85
N MET A 80 13.73 -10.54 -8.07
CA MET A 80 14.61 -10.16 -9.17
C MET A 80 13.99 -10.47 -10.54
N THR A 81 13.23 -11.57 -10.67
CA THR A 81 12.50 -11.93 -11.90
C THR A 81 11.42 -10.90 -12.20
N TYR A 82 10.61 -10.53 -11.20
CA TYR A 82 9.59 -9.49 -11.34
C TYR A 82 10.20 -8.15 -11.74
N ARG A 83 11.28 -7.74 -11.06
CA ARG A 83 11.97 -6.47 -11.33
C ARG A 83 12.65 -6.43 -12.70
N GLN A 84 13.03 -7.58 -13.25
CA GLN A 84 13.53 -7.67 -14.62
C GLN A 84 12.41 -7.39 -15.64
N GLN A 85 11.21 -7.90 -15.39
CA GLN A 85 10.04 -7.67 -16.23
C GLN A 85 9.51 -6.23 -16.09
N PHE A 86 9.53 -5.70 -14.87
CA PHE A 86 9.06 -4.37 -14.51
C PHE A 86 10.17 -3.59 -13.79
N PRO A 87 11.10 -2.96 -14.53
CA PRO A 87 12.19 -2.21 -13.91
C PRO A 87 11.64 -1.02 -13.11
N PRO A 88 12.23 -0.71 -11.94
CA PRO A 88 11.76 0.39 -11.12
C PRO A 88 11.99 1.72 -11.85
N ALA A 89 11.10 2.68 -11.61
CA ALA A 89 11.29 4.02 -12.09
C ALA A 89 12.60 4.61 -11.54
N PRO A 90 13.24 5.54 -12.28
CA PRO A 90 14.38 6.27 -11.75
C PRO A 90 13.99 6.98 -10.44
N PHE A 91 14.80 6.84 -9.39
CA PHE A 91 14.56 7.51 -8.11
C PHE A 91 14.45 9.03 -8.26
N TYR A 92 15.17 9.58 -9.23
CA TYR A 92 15.01 10.95 -9.70
C TYR A 92 14.51 10.91 -11.15
N PRO A 93 13.19 11.09 -11.37
CA PRO A 93 12.65 11.26 -12.70
C PRO A 93 13.33 12.44 -13.37
N ARG A 94 13.84 12.24 -14.59
CA ARG A 94 14.42 13.33 -15.37
C ARG A 94 13.37 13.82 -16.33
N PHE A 95 12.93 15.05 -16.10
CA PHE A 95 12.04 15.74 -17.03
C PHE A 95 12.89 16.52 -18.03
N PRO A 96 12.56 16.46 -19.33
CA PRO A 96 13.30 17.19 -20.36
C PRO A 96 13.10 18.71 -20.26
N SER A 97 11.98 19.16 -19.66
CA SER A 97 11.69 20.56 -19.38
C SER A 97 10.84 20.72 -18.11
N PRO A 98 10.78 21.92 -17.52
CA PRO A 98 9.91 22.21 -16.37
C PRO A 98 8.42 21.96 -16.63
N GLU A 99 7.95 22.18 -17.86
CA GLU A 99 6.54 21.99 -18.24
C GLU A 99 6.15 20.49 -18.24
N ALA A 100 7.10 19.60 -18.51
CA ALA A 100 6.87 18.16 -18.45
C ALA A 100 6.64 17.63 -17.02
N TRP A 101 6.98 18.39 -15.98
CA TRP A 101 6.62 18.07 -14.59
C TRP A 101 5.13 18.30 -14.31
N THR A 102 4.51 19.30 -14.92
CA THR A 102 3.09 19.63 -14.70
C THR A 102 2.10 18.64 -15.33
N GLU A 103 2.58 17.79 -16.25
CA GLU A 103 1.77 16.78 -16.95
C GLU A 103 1.91 15.36 -16.36
N TYR A 104 2.78 15.17 -15.37
CA TYR A 104 3.05 13.89 -14.70
C TYR A 104 2.19 13.71 -13.46
#